data_AF-A0A509LAR7-F1
#
_entry.id   AF-A0A509LAR7-F1
#
_cell.length_a   1.000
_cell.length_b   1.000
_cell.length_c   1.000
_cell.angle_alpha   90.00
_cell.angle_beta   90.00
_cell.angle_gamma   90.00
#
_symmetry.space_group_name_H-M   'P 1'
#
loop_
_entity.id
_entity.type
_entity.pdbx_description
1 polymer ?
#
loop_
_entity_poly.entity_id
_entity_poly.type
_entity_poly.pdbx_seq_one_letter_code
_entity_poly.pdbx_strand_id
1 'polypeptide(L)'
;LLFPMTLPPTIPLWQVAIGISFGVVIGKEIFGGTGRNILNPALTGRAFLFFAYPGNMSGDPVWIAVSKVKETVVDTVSSATPLAIVKLVESGDRIESVLSNADYTFLTLLTGRYPGSIGATSALLCFMGAGLLILAGIASFRIVVGGVVGVLSMGLLLNLLAGESTAAWFSLNPLYHLVMGGAAFGIAYMATDPVSAPGMNGARWIYGFCIGVLTVLIRVFNPAFPEGVMLAILFMNLFSPLFDYFTIKVRLKKRIVNV
;
A
#
# COMPACT_ATOMS: atom_id res chain seq x y z
N LEU A 1 -2.92 -6.53 15.30
CA LEU A 1 -2.26 -5.20 15.29
C LEU A 1 -2.27 -4.53 13.92
N LEU A 2 -1.94 -5.22 12.84
CA LEU A 2 -1.86 -4.59 11.51
C LEU A 2 -3.18 -3.95 11.03
N PHE A 3 -4.33 -4.57 11.31
CA PHE A 3 -5.64 -4.04 10.91
C PHE A 3 -5.93 -2.62 11.44
N PRO A 4 -5.98 -2.37 12.77
CA PRO A 4 -6.30 -1.05 13.30
C PRO A 4 -5.29 0.03 12.88
N MET A 5 -4.02 -0.32 12.65
CA MET A 5 -3.01 0.65 12.20
C MET A 5 -3.25 1.21 10.80
N THR A 6 -4.09 0.53 10.00
CA THR A 6 -4.46 1.02 8.67
C THR A 6 -5.73 1.87 8.71
N LEU A 7 -6.57 1.73 9.72
CA LEU A 7 -7.87 2.39 9.75
C LEU A 7 -7.75 3.87 10.14
N PRO A 8 -8.71 4.70 9.74
CA PRO A 8 -8.81 6.07 10.22
C PRO A 8 -9.02 6.12 11.74
N PRO A 9 -8.48 7.12 12.44
CA PRO A 9 -8.60 7.24 13.90
C PRO A 9 -10.05 7.48 14.37
N THR A 10 -10.90 8.05 13.51
CA THR A 10 -12.29 8.40 13.85
C THR A 10 -13.32 7.32 13.51
N ILE A 11 -12.88 6.13 13.07
CA ILE A 11 -13.80 5.06 12.66
C ILE A 11 -14.59 4.52 13.87
N PRO A 12 -15.92 4.34 13.76
CA PRO A 12 -16.71 3.73 14.82
C PRO A 12 -16.22 2.32 15.18
N LEU A 13 -16.09 2.02 16.47
CA LEU A 13 -15.57 0.73 16.96
C LEU A 13 -16.37 -0.48 16.46
N TRP A 14 -17.68 -0.32 16.24
CA TRP A 14 -18.52 -1.38 15.69
C TRP A 14 -18.14 -1.74 14.24
N GLN A 15 -17.71 -0.76 13.43
CA GLN A 15 -17.22 -1.03 12.07
C GLN A 15 -15.89 -1.77 12.13
N VAL A 16 -15.01 -1.43 13.07
CA VAL A 16 -13.78 -2.18 13.31
C VAL A 16 -14.09 -3.64 13.65
N ALA A 17 -15.08 -3.89 14.51
CA ALA A 17 -15.50 -5.24 14.89
C ALA A 17 -16.05 -6.04 13.69
N ILE A 18 -16.92 -5.45 12.87
CA ILE A 18 -17.45 -6.13 11.68
C ILE A 18 -16.34 -6.35 10.64
N GLY A 19 -15.47 -5.37 10.42
CA GLY A 19 -14.38 -5.46 9.45
C GLY A 19 -13.36 -6.53 9.81
N ILE A 20 -12.96 -6.63 11.08
CA ILE A 20 -12.07 -7.70 11.52
C ILE A 20 -12.76 -9.06 11.52
N SER A 21 -14.05 -9.12 11.88
CA SER A 21 -14.85 -10.34 11.78
C SER A 21 -14.89 -10.84 10.34
N PHE A 22 -15.16 -9.96 9.37
CA PHE A 22 -15.15 -10.32 7.95
C PHE A 22 -13.76 -10.79 7.50
N GLY A 23 -12.71 -10.05 7.84
CA GLY A 23 -11.33 -10.40 7.49
C GLY A 23 -10.90 -11.76 8.06
N VAL A 24 -11.25 -12.06 9.31
CA VAL A 24 -10.91 -13.34 9.96
C VAL A 24 -11.80 -14.47 9.45
N VAL A 25 -13.12 -14.32 9.46
CA VAL A 25 -14.03 -15.41 9.07
C VAL A 25 -13.88 -15.71 7.59
N ILE A 26 -14.03 -14.70 6.73
CA ILE A 26 -14.02 -14.89 5.27
C ILE A 26 -12.59 -15.01 4.75
N GLY A 27 -11.68 -14.14 5.20
CA GLY A 27 -10.31 -14.11 4.68
C GLY A 27 -9.40 -15.22 5.18
N LYS A 28 -9.75 -15.88 6.31
CA LYS A 28 -8.86 -16.87 6.95
C LYS A 28 -9.56 -18.17 7.32
N GLU A 29 -10.62 -18.13 8.13
CA GLU A 29 -11.19 -19.35 8.73
C GLU A 29 -11.93 -20.23 7.72
N ILE A 30 -12.63 -19.64 6.74
CA ILE A 30 -13.30 -20.41 5.66
C ILE A 30 -12.33 -21.30 4.88
N PHE A 31 -11.07 -20.86 4.73
CA PHE A 31 -10.05 -21.62 4.01
C PHE A 31 -9.33 -22.67 4.88
N GLY A 32 -9.78 -22.87 6.12
CA GLY A 32 -9.20 -23.84 7.06
C GLY A 32 -8.16 -23.23 8.01
N GLY A 33 -8.20 -21.92 8.23
CA GLY A 33 -7.47 -21.25 9.31
C GLY A 33 -6.02 -20.84 8.97
N THR A 34 -5.19 -20.74 10.00
CA THR A 34 -3.78 -20.32 9.88
C THR A 34 -2.98 -21.27 8.97
N GLY A 35 -2.28 -20.72 7.98
CA GLY A 35 -1.45 -21.51 7.07
C GLY A 35 -2.16 -21.91 5.77
N ARG A 36 -3.45 -21.58 5.62
CA ARG A 36 -4.25 -21.87 4.41
C ARG A 36 -4.92 -20.62 3.82
N ASN A 37 -4.66 -19.44 4.36
CA ASN A 37 -5.27 -18.21 3.87
C ASN A 37 -4.64 -17.76 2.55
N ILE A 38 -5.47 -17.75 1.50
CA ILE A 38 -5.10 -17.29 0.15
C ILE A 38 -4.83 -15.78 0.17
N LEU A 39 -5.59 -15.03 0.96
CA LEU A 39 -5.52 -13.58 1.04
C LEU A 39 -5.02 -13.13 2.42
N ASN A 40 -4.39 -11.96 2.48
CA ASN A 40 -4.02 -11.31 3.73
C ASN A 40 -5.31 -10.90 4.50
N PRO A 41 -5.61 -11.49 5.68
CA PRO A 41 -6.89 -11.29 6.36
C PRO A 41 -7.13 -9.86 6.82
N ALA A 42 -6.06 -9.16 7.23
CA ALA A 42 -6.16 -7.75 7.65
C ALA A 42 -6.52 -6.84 6.48
N LEU A 43 -5.92 -7.08 5.31
CA LEU A 43 -6.26 -6.34 4.10
C LEU A 43 -7.65 -6.70 3.57
N THR A 44 -8.08 -7.96 3.67
CA THR A 44 -9.45 -8.37 3.31
C THR A 44 -10.48 -7.65 4.17
N GLY A 45 -10.25 -7.56 5.49
CA GLY A 45 -11.12 -6.77 6.38
C GLY A 45 -11.12 -5.29 6.04
N ARG A 46 -9.96 -4.71 5.68
CA ARG A 46 -9.84 -3.32 5.24
C ARG A 46 -10.61 -3.08 3.95
N ALA A 47 -10.48 -3.99 2.97
CA ALA A 47 -11.17 -3.90 1.70
C ALA A 47 -12.69 -3.98 1.88
N PHE A 48 -13.18 -4.85 2.76
CA PHE A 48 -14.59 -4.89 3.11
C PHE A 48 -15.09 -3.53 3.65
N LEU A 49 -14.40 -2.95 4.64
CA LEU A 49 -14.80 -1.65 5.18
C LEU A 49 -14.70 -0.53 4.14
N PHE A 50 -13.67 -0.58 3.29
CA PHE A 50 -13.44 0.39 2.23
C PHE A 50 -14.60 0.45 1.22
N PHE A 51 -15.13 -0.71 0.83
CA PHE A 51 -16.26 -0.78 -0.11
C PHE A 51 -17.63 -0.68 0.56
N ALA A 52 -17.80 -1.21 1.77
CA ALA A 52 -19.10 -1.20 2.46
C ALA A 52 -19.40 0.13 3.16
N TYR A 53 -18.37 0.84 3.65
CA TYR A 53 -18.50 2.08 4.43
C TYR A 53 -17.55 3.18 3.93
N PRO A 54 -17.62 3.59 2.65
CA PRO A 54 -16.68 4.53 2.06
C PRO A 54 -16.67 5.90 2.78
N GLY A 55 -17.82 6.38 3.29
CA GLY A 55 -17.90 7.66 3.99
C GLY A 55 -17.09 7.74 5.29
N ASN A 56 -16.77 6.60 5.92
CA ASN A 56 -15.95 6.52 7.13
C ASN A 56 -14.53 6.01 6.86
N MET A 57 -14.18 5.73 5.60
CA MET A 57 -12.89 5.15 5.19
C MET A 57 -12.14 6.04 4.19
N SER A 58 -12.85 6.93 3.50
CA SER A 58 -12.34 7.78 2.43
C SER A 58 -12.67 9.24 2.69
N GLY A 59 -11.80 10.14 2.21
CA GLY A 59 -11.93 11.59 2.36
C GLY A 59 -10.97 12.16 3.41
N ASP A 60 -10.66 13.45 3.26
CA ASP A 60 -9.73 14.19 4.13
C ASP A 60 -10.16 14.33 5.60
N PRO A 61 -11.45 14.58 5.95
CA PRO A 61 -11.81 14.84 7.34
C PRO A 61 -11.69 13.62 8.26
N VAL A 62 -11.69 12.40 7.70
CA VAL A 62 -11.63 11.15 8.47
C VAL A 62 -10.23 10.92 9.09
N TRP A 63 -9.20 11.57 8.54
CA TRP A 63 -7.82 11.39 8.98
C TRP A 63 -7.38 12.39 10.05
N ILE A 64 -8.25 13.35 10.41
CA ILE A 64 -7.97 14.39 11.41
C ILE A 64 -8.85 14.14 12.64
N ALA A 65 -8.23 13.72 13.74
CA ALA A 65 -8.95 13.40 14.99
C ALA A 65 -9.65 14.63 15.63
N VAL A 66 -9.20 15.85 15.31
CA VAL A 66 -9.64 17.11 15.95
C VAL A 66 -11.02 17.58 15.46
N SER A 67 -11.49 17.14 14.30
CA SER A 67 -12.75 17.63 13.70
C SER A 67 -14.01 17.33 14.54
N LYS A 68 -13.97 16.38 15.48
CA LYS A 68 -15.14 16.00 16.31
C LYS A 68 -15.12 16.54 17.75
N VAL A 69 -14.08 17.25 18.18
CA VAL A 69 -13.99 17.77 19.55
C VAL A 69 -14.47 19.21 19.58
N LYS A 70 -15.79 19.39 19.77
CA LYS A 70 -16.50 20.63 20.16
C LYS A 70 -16.38 21.83 19.20
N GLU A 71 -17.54 22.25 18.72
CA GLU A 71 -18.06 23.51 18.14
C GLU A 71 -17.29 24.86 18.24
N THR A 72 -16.05 24.96 18.75
CA THR A 72 -15.36 26.25 18.95
C THR A 72 -13.85 26.19 18.73
N VAL A 73 -13.36 25.46 17.72
CA VAL A 73 -11.97 25.58 17.27
C VAL A 73 -11.94 25.56 15.74
N VAL A 74 -12.03 26.75 15.15
CA VAL A 74 -11.37 27.16 13.91
C VAL A 74 -11.39 26.11 12.78
N ASP A 75 -12.34 26.29 11.86
CA ASP A 75 -12.53 25.59 10.58
C ASP A 75 -11.37 25.85 9.58
N THR A 76 -10.11 25.79 10.04
CA THR A 76 -8.94 26.31 9.29
C THR A 76 -7.77 25.33 9.22
N VAL A 77 -7.95 24.06 9.64
CA VAL A 77 -6.98 23.01 9.33
C VAL A 77 -7.68 21.86 8.61
N SER A 78 -8.17 22.13 7.40
CA SER A 78 -8.41 21.09 6.40
C SER A 78 -7.04 20.65 5.83
N SER A 79 -6.27 19.91 6.62
CA SER A 79 -5.03 19.31 6.12
C SER A 79 -5.39 18.12 5.23
N ALA A 80 -5.48 18.37 3.92
CA ALA A 80 -5.71 17.32 2.94
C ALA A 80 -4.53 16.33 2.93
N THR A 81 -4.83 15.04 2.71
CA THR A 81 -3.76 14.03 2.63
C THR A 81 -2.86 14.32 1.42
N PRO A 82 -1.55 14.04 1.48
CA PRO A 82 -0.65 14.30 0.36
C PRO A 82 -1.13 13.65 -0.95
N LEU A 83 -1.72 12.45 -0.91
CA LEU A 83 -2.23 11.79 -2.11
C LEU A 83 -3.52 12.43 -2.64
N ALA A 84 -4.35 13.01 -1.77
CA ALA A 84 -5.53 13.76 -2.21
C ALA A 84 -5.13 15.06 -2.90
N ILE A 85 -4.15 15.78 -2.35
CA ILE A 85 -3.63 17.03 -2.96
C ILE A 85 -3.08 16.76 -4.36
N VAL A 86 -2.27 15.71 -4.51
CA VAL A 86 -1.68 15.34 -5.81
C VAL A 86 -2.75 14.99 -6.85
N LYS A 87 -3.93 14.50 -6.43
CA LYS A 87 -5.08 14.25 -7.33
C LYS A 87 -5.80 15.50 -7.79
N LEU A 88 -5.72 16.59 -7.05
CA LEU A 88 -6.37 17.86 -7.37
C LEU A 88 -5.51 18.74 -8.30
N VAL A 89 -4.24 18.36 -8.53
CA VAL A 89 -3.33 19.11 -9.41
C VAL A 89 -3.72 18.90 -10.88
N GLU A 90 -3.94 20.01 -11.59
CA GLU A 90 -4.24 20.02 -13.02
C GLU A 90 -2.99 19.70 -13.87
N SER A 91 -3.21 19.21 -15.08
CA SER A 91 -2.14 18.82 -16.00
C SER A 91 -1.26 20.02 -16.38
N GLY A 92 0.03 19.96 -16.09
CA GLY A 92 1.02 20.99 -16.44
C GLY A 92 1.82 21.53 -15.25
N ASP A 93 1.26 21.46 -14.05
CA ASP A 93 1.96 21.88 -12.84
C ASP A 93 2.88 20.79 -12.28
N ARG A 94 4.07 21.20 -11.81
CA ARG A 94 4.98 20.28 -11.11
C ARG A 94 4.39 19.95 -9.75
N ILE A 95 3.98 18.71 -9.54
CA ILE A 95 3.40 18.25 -8.26
C ILE A 95 4.29 18.61 -7.05
N GLU A 96 5.61 18.59 -7.22
CA GLU A 96 6.57 18.90 -6.17
C GLU A 96 6.44 20.34 -5.65
N SER A 97 6.13 21.32 -6.50
CA SER A 97 5.93 22.71 -6.06
C SER A 97 4.62 22.86 -5.31
N VAL A 98 3.56 22.17 -5.75
CA VAL A 98 2.26 22.17 -5.06
C VAL A 98 2.38 21.53 -3.68
N LEU A 99 3.09 20.41 -3.56
CA LEU A 99 3.38 19.77 -2.27
C LEU A 99 4.21 20.69 -1.36
N SER A 100 5.24 21.35 -1.90
CA SER A 100 6.06 22.29 -1.13
C SER A 100 5.27 23.50 -0.65
N ASN A 101 4.32 24.01 -1.44
CA ASN A 101 3.45 25.13 -1.07
C ASN A 101 2.44 24.74 0.02
N ALA A 102 2.12 23.45 0.14
CA ALA A 102 1.28 22.88 1.19
C ALA A 102 2.08 22.36 2.40
N ASP A 103 3.32 22.83 2.58
CA ASP A 103 4.26 22.44 3.65
C ASP A 103 4.68 20.94 3.65
N TYR A 104 4.38 20.21 2.57
CA TYR A 104 4.79 18.82 2.40
C TYR A 104 6.14 18.71 1.71
N THR A 105 7.21 18.99 2.45
CA THR A 105 8.57 18.67 2.02
C THR A 105 8.81 17.16 2.04
N PHE A 106 9.73 16.66 1.21
CA PHE A 106 10.15 15.25 1.21
C PHE A 106 10.50 14.73 2.61
N LEU A 107 11.20 15.51 3.44
CA LEU A 107 11.52 15.13 4.82
C LEU A 107 10.28 15.02 5.71
N THR A 108 9.28 15.89 5.53
CA THR A 108 8.00 15.84 6.24
C THR A 108 7.23 14.56 5.89
N LEU A 109 7.23 14.19 4.61
CA LEU A 109 6.63 12.95 4.12
C LEU A 109 7.40 11.71 4.60
N LEU A 110 8.73 11.77 4.62
CA LEU A 110 9.60 10.68 5.06
C LEU A 110 9.48 10.41 6.57
N THR A 111 9.40 11.47 7.37
CA THR A 111 9.21 11.39 8.82
C THR A 111 7.75 11.09 9.20
N GLY A 112 6.80 11.35 8.31
CA GLY A 112 5.37 11.03 8.49
C GLY A 112 4.60 12.07 9.28
N ARG A 113 5.02 13.34 9.24
CA ARG A 113 4.37 14.45 9.93
C ARG A 113 3.20 15.02 9.11
N TYR A 114 2.27 14.15 8.72
CA TYR A 114 1.08 14.49 7.93
C TYR A 114 -0.13 13.64 8.34
N PRO A 115 -1.37 14.09 8.10
CA PRO A 115 -2.58 13.32 8.43
C PRO A 115 -2.68 12.07 7.55
N GLY A 116 -2.90 10.91 8.17
CA GLY A 116 -3.04 9.63 7.47
C GLY A 116 -3.17 8.46 8.45
N SER A 117 -3.19 7.23 7.93
CA SER A 117 -3.26 6.06 8.79
C SER A 117 -1.99 5.91 9.63
N ILE A 118 -2.15 5.64 10.93
CA ILE A 118 -1.09 5.65 11.94
C ILE A 118 0.11 4.77 11.54
N GLY A 119 -0.13 3.62 10.89
CA GLY A 119 0.93 2.72 10.44
C GLY A 119 1.65 3.16 9.16
N ALA A 120 1.02 3.97 8.32
CA ALA A 120 1.51 4.30 6.99
C ALA A 120 2.25 5.64 6.90
N THR A 121 2.00 6.56 7.82
CA THR A 121 2.47 7.95 7.68
C THR A 121 3.99 8.03 7.60
N SER A 122 4.71 7.29 8.44
CA SER A 122 6.18 7.36 8.50
C SER A 122 6.85 6.28 7.67
N ALA A 123 7.26 6.62 6.44
CA ALA A 123 8.00 5.71 5.57
C ALA A 123 9.36 5.32 6.17
N LEU A 124 10.05 6.24 6.86
CA LEU A 124 11.33 5.98 7.50
C LEU A 124 11.24 4.89 8.57
N LEU A 125 10.28 5.01 9.49
CA LEU A 125 10.06 4.00 10.52
C LEU A 125 9.59 2.67 9.93
N CYS A 126 8.82 2.71 8.84
CA CYS A 126 8.45 1.49 8.11
C CYS A 126 9.68 0.76 7.56
N PHE A 127 10.61 1.46 6.92
CA PHE A 127 11.83 0.83 6.40
C PHE A 127 12.78 0.36 7.48
N MET A 128 12.92 1.11 8.58
CA MET A 128 13.72 0.68 9.73
C MET A 128 13.16 -0.61 10.35
N GLY A 129 11.84 -0.68 10.57
CA GLY A 129 11.21 -1.89 11.08
C GLY A 129 11.23 -3.05 10.07
N ALA A 130 11.09 -2.77 8.77
CA ALA A 130 11.30 -3.77 7.72
C ALA A 130 12.72 -4.34 7.77
N GLY A 131 13.73 -3.49 7.94
CA GLY A 131 15.13 -3.89 8.10
C GLY A 131 15.32 -4.82 9.30
N LEU A 132 14.72 -4.48 10.45
CA LEU A 132 14.75 -5.35 11.64
C LEU A 132 14.10 -6.71 11.38
N LEU A 133 12.94 -6.75 10.73
CA LEU A 133 12.25 -8.00 10.40
C LEU A 133 13.01 -8.87 9.38
N ILE A 134 13.72 -8.23 8.44
CA ILE A 134 14.59 -8.91 7.49
C ILE A 134 15.80 -9.50 8.23
N LEU A 135 16.44 -8.74 9.11
CA LEU A 135 17.57 -9.20 9.93
C LEU A 135 17.17 -10.35 10.86
N ALA A 136 15.96 -10.31 11.41
CA ALA A 136 15.39 -11.38 12.23
C ALA A 136 15.00 -12.64 11.41
N GLY A 137 15.06 -12.59 10.08
CA GLY A 137 14.70 -13.71 9.20
C GLY A 137 13.19 -13.98 9.09
N ILE A 138 12.34 -13.06 9.58
CA ILE A 138 10.87 -13.20 9.58
C ILE A 138 10.31 -12.71 8.23
N ALA A 139 10.81 -11.57 7.74
CA ALA A 139 10.35 -10.98 6.48
C ALA A 139 11.29 -11.33 5.31
N SER A 140 10.71 -11.61 4.14
CA SER A 140 11.51 -11.87 2.95
C SER A 140 12.00 -10.57 2.30
N PHE A 141 13.31 -10.34 2.33
CA PHE A 141 13.94 -9.20 1.64
C PHE A 141 13.61 -9.16 0.13
N ARG A 142 13.37 -10.33 -0.49
CA ARG A 142 13.06 -10.44 -1.93
C ARG A 142 11.73 -9.77 -2.28
N ILE A 143 10.74 -9.90 -1.40
CA ILE A 143 9.42 -9.26 -1.59
C ILE A 143 9.56 -7.77 -1.35
N VAL A 144 10.24 -7.36 -0.27
CA VAL A 144 10.42 -5.95 0.09
C VAL A 144 11.19 -5.20 -0.99
N VAL A 145 12.37 -5.70 -1.36
CA VAL A 145 13.20 -5.07 -2.41
C VAL A 145 12.50 -5.17 -3.76
N GLY A 146 11.87 -6.30 -4.09
CA GLY A 146 11.08 -6.43 -5.31
C GLY A 146 9.97 -5.37 -5.39
N GLY A 147 9.22 -5.16 -4.31
CA GLY A 147 8.19 -4.14 -4.20
C GLY A 147 8.71 -2.72 -4.37
N VAL A 148 9.80 -2.38 -3.67
CA VAL A 148 10.44 -1.05 -3.80
C VAL A 148 10.91 -0.83 -5.24
N VAL A 149 11.60 -1.81 -5.84
CA VAL A 149 12.05 -1.73 -7.23
C VAL A 149 10.86 -1.59 -8.18
N GLY A 150 9.76 -2.32 -7.96
CA GLY A 150 8.55 -2.22 -8.79
C GLY A 150 7.88 -0.85 -8.74
N VAL A 151 7.81 -0.23 -7.54
CA VAL A 151 7.30 1.14 -7.40
C VAL A 151 8.21 2.13 -8.13
N LEU A 152 9.52 2.04 -7.91
CA LEU A 152 10.48 2.96 -8.52
C LEU A 152 10.55 2.80 -10.04
N SER A 153 10.56 1.56 -10.55
CA SER A 153 10.62 1.30 -11.98
C SER A 153 9.37 1.80 -12.70
N MET A 154 8.19 1.55 -12.11
CA MET A 154 6.94 1.99 -12.74
C MET A 154 6.75 3.50 -12.64
N GLY A 155 7.10 4.09 -11.49
CA GLY A 155 7.10 5.55 -11.33
C GLY A 155 8.05 6.20 -12.34
N LEU A 156 9.25 5.65 -12.53
CA LEU A 156 10.23 6.20 -13.47
C LEU A 156 9.74 6.05 -14.92
N LEU A 157 9.17 4.90 -15.28
CA LEU A 157 8.59 4.69 -16.60
C LEU A 157 7.50 5.72 -16.90
N LEU A 158 6.58 5.95 -15.97
CA LEU A 158 5.52 6.94 -16.17
C LEU A 158 6.05 8.37 -16.21
N ASN A 159 7.10 8.68 -15.44
CA ASN A 159 7.79 9.97 -15.48
C ASN A 159 8.46 10.23 -16.82
N LEU A 160 9.08 9.21 -17.42
CA LEU A 160 9.64 9.32 -18.77
C LEU A 160 8.58 9.49 -19.87
N LEU A 161 7.36 8.98 -19.64
CA LEU A 161 6.23 9.15 -20.54
C LEU A 161 5.40 10.41 -20.26
N ALA A 162 5.82 11.23 -19.28
CA ALA A 162 5.12 12.46 -18.96
C ALA A 162 5.26 13.47 -20.11
N GLY A 163 4.12 13.94 -20.61
CA GLY A 163 4.01 15.02 -21.59
C GLY A 163 3.01 16.08 -21.14
N GLU A 164 2.94 17.20 -21.84
CA GLU A 164 2.08 18.34 -21.49
C GLU A 164 0.58 18.00 -21.45
N SER A 165 0.15 16.97 -22.19
CA SER A 165 -1.24 16.49 -22.21
C SER A 165 -1.53 15.34 -21.23
N THR A 166 -0.52 14.85 -20.50
CA THR A 166 -0.69 13.73 -19.56
C THR A 166 -1.11 14.20 -18.17
N ALA A 167 -1.80 13.34 -17.42
CA ALA A 167 -2.22 13.67 -16.06
C ALA A 167 -1.00 14.02 -15.18
N ALA A 168 -1.15 15.01 -14.29
CA ALA A 168 -0.06 15.48 -13.43
C ALA A 168 0.69 14.33 -12.73
N TRP A 169 -0.04 13.29 -12.31
CA TRP A 169 0.48 12.07 -11.69
C TRP A 169 1.63 11.38 -12.45
N PHE A 170 1.72 11.53 -13.77
CA PHE A 170 2.84 10.99 -14.55
C PHE A 170 4.15 11.69 -14.22
N SER A 171 4.12 13.00 -13.97
CA SER A 171 5.31 13.82 -13.67
C SER A 171 5.86 13.65 -12.26
N LEU A 172 5.19 12.86 -11.41
CA LEU A 172 5.57 12.67 -10.02
C LEU A 172 6.92 11.93 -9.93
N ASN A 173 7.82 12.42 -9.08
CA ASN A 173 9.09 11.75 -8.85
C ASN A 173 8.85 10.36 -8.21
N PRO A 174 9.50 9.29 -8.72
CA PRO A 174 9.26 7.91 -8.26
C PRO A 174 9.42 7.71 -6.75
N LEU A 175 10.31 8.46 -6.10
CA LEU A 175 10.52 8.39 -4.66
C LEU A 175 9.29 8.82 -3.86
N TYR A 176 8.52 9.78 -4.36
CA TYR A 176 7.30 10.23 -3.69
C TYR A 176 6.21 9.16 -3.71
N HIS A 177 6.15 8.30 -4.73
CA HIS A 177 5.24 7.15 -4.70
C HIS A 177 5.56 6.20 -3.54
N LEU A 178 6.82 6.08 -3.14
CA LEU A 178 7.23 5.20 -2.06
C LEU A 178 6.95 5.81 -0.68
N VAL A 179 7.20 7.12 -0.55
CA VAL A 179 7.16 7.83 0.74
C VAL A 179 5.75 8.33 1.09
N MET A 180 4.91 8.60 0.09
CA MET A 180 3.54 9.06 0.33
C MET A 180 2.58 7.89 0.55
N GLY A 181 1.81 7.98 1.64
CA GLY A 181 0.75 7.02 1.98
C GLY A 181 1.31 5.67 2.42
N GLY A 182 0.52 4.60 2.32
CA GLY A 182 0.84 3.27 2.84
C GLY A 182 1.65 2.37 1.91
N ALA A 183 2.35 2.90 0.91
CA ALA A 183 3.19 2.07 0.03
C ALA A 183 4.31 1.38 0.80
N ALA A 184 5.10 2.15 1.56
CA ALA A 184 6.17 1.60 2.40
C ALA A 184 5.61 0.60 3.43
N PHE A 185 4.53 0.94 4.12
CA PHE A 185 3.92 0.06 5.13
C PHE A 185 3.37 -1.24 4.53
N GLY A 186 2.64 -1.16 3.41
CA GLY A 186 2.08 -2.33 2.75
C GLY A 186 3.15 -3.27 2.22
N ILE A 187 4.21 -2.74 1.61
CA ILE A 187 5.34 -3.54 1.11
C ILE A 187 6.11 -4.18 2.29
N ALA A 188 6.34 -3.44 3.38
CA ALA A 188 7.15 -3.89 4.51
C ALA A 188 6.45 -4.92 5.41
N TYR A 189 5.15 -4.75 5.68
CA TYR A 189 4.45 -5.51 6.73
C TYR A 189 3.28 -6.35 6.25
N MET A 190 2.74 -6.09 5.05
CA MET A 190 1.53 -6.76 4.56
C MET A 190 1.82 -7.69 3.38
N ALA A 191 2.70 -7.29 2.47
CA ALA A 191 3.16 -8.11 1.35
C ALA A 191 4.08 -9.26 1.80
N THR A 192 4.75 -9.12 2.94
CA THR A 192 5.67 -10.13 3.49
C THR A 192 4.97 -11.19 4.34
N ASP A 193 3.64 -11.27 4.32
CA ASP A 193 2.88 -12.30 5.04
C ASP A 193 3.23 -13.69 4.49
N PRO A 194 3.86 -14.59 5.28
CA PRO A 194 4.42 -15.83 4.77
C PRO A 194 3.37 -16.84 4.29
N VAL A 195 2.09 -16.66 4.63
CA VAL A 195 1.05 -17.61 4.23
C VAL A 195 0.44 -17.27 2.88
N SER A 196 0.17 -15.99 2.62
CA SER A 196 -0.43 -15.54 1.36
C SER A 196 0.62 -15.27 0.27
N ALA A 197 1.86 -14.93 0.66
CA ALA A 197 2.96 -14.72 -0.27
C ALA A 197 3.50 -16.06 -0.82
N PRO A 198 4.17 -16.04 -2.00
CA PRO A 198 4.66 -17.26 -2.62
C PRO A 198 5.81 -17.91 -1.84
N GLY A 199 5.86 -19.24 -1.88
CA GLY A 199 6.87 -20.04 -1.19
C GLY A 199 8.23 -20.02 -1.89
N MET A 200 8.27 -19.89 -3.21
CA MET A 200 9.50 -20.03 -3.99
C MET A 200 10.30 -18.72 -4.07
N ASN A 201 11.61 -18.85 -3.89
CA ASN A 201 12.57 -17.74 -3.95
C ASN A 201 12.56 -16.93 -5.24
N GLY A 202 12.25 -17.55 -6.39
CA GLY A 202 12.09 -16.85 -7.67
C GLY A 202 10.74 -16.12 -7.77
N ALA A 203 9.67 -16.79 -7.35
CA ALA A 203 8.32 -16.22 -7.32
C ALA A 203 8.21 -14.98 -6.43
N ARG A 204 8.90 -14.97 -5.28
CA ARG A 204 8.92 -13.83 -4.34
C ARG A 204 9.40 -12.52 -4.98
N TRP A 205 10.38 -12.58 -5.88
CA TRP A 205 10.86 -11.39 -6.59
C TRP A 205 9.80 -10.84 -7.54
N ILE A 206 9.19 -11.73 -8.34
CA ILE A 206 8.15 -11.37 -9.32
C ILE A 206 6.93 -10.82 -8.58
N TYR A 207 6.50 -11.51 -7.53
CA TYR A 207 5.36 -11.11 -6.70
C TYR A 207 5.55 -9.71 -6.10
N GLY A 208 6.68 -9.46 -5.44
CA GLY A 208 6.99 -8.13 -4.89
C GLY A 208 6.98 -7.06 -5.98
N PHE A 209 7.70 -7.30 -7.09
CA PHE A 209 7.76 -6.38 -8.23
C PHE A 209 6.37 -6.03 -8.77
N CYS A 210 5.52 -7.02 -9.00
CA CYS A 210 4.16 -6.80 -9.49
C CYS A 210 3.29 -6.01 -8.50
N ILE A 211 3.44 -6.21 -7.18
CA ILE A 211 2.74 -5.38 -6.18
C ILE A 211 3.14 -3.91 -6.32
N GLY A 212 4.43 -3.63 -6.46
CA GLY A 212 4.94 -2.27 -6.61
C GLY A 212 4.44 -1.60 -7.89
N VAL A 213 4.53 -2.29 -9.03
CA VAL A 213 4.03 -1.82 -10.33
C VAL A 213 2.53 -1.54 -10.27
N LEU A 214 1.75 -2.50 -9.77
CA LEU A 214 0.31 -2.38 -9.71
C LEU A 214 -0.15 -1.27 -8.76
N THR A 215 0.59 -1.04 -7.67
CA THR A 215 0.35 0.09 -6.76
C THR A 215 0.44 1.42 -7.49
N VAL A 216 1.49 1.64 -8.29
CA VAL A 216 1.66 2.87 -9.06
C VAL A 216 0.59 2.99 -10.14
N LEU A 217 0.32 1.91 -10.87
CA LEU A 217 -0.73 1.88 -11.89
C LEU A 217 -2.10 2.29 -11.33
N ILE A 218 -2.50 1.72 -10.19
CA ILE A 218 -3.78 2.06 -9.56
C ILE A 218 -3.79 3.53 -9.13
N ARG A 219 -2.68 4.06 -8.59
CA ARG A 219 -2.61 5.48 -8.19
C ARG A 219 -2.78 6.44 -9.36
N VAL A 220 -2.17 6.13 -10.50
CA VAL A 220 -2.13 7.03 -11.66
C VAL A 220 -3.41 6.91 -12.51
N PHE A 221 -3.90 5.70 -12.77
CA PHE A 221 -5.01 5.48 -13.69
C PHE A 221 -6.38 5.41 -13.02
N ASN A 222 -6.48 5.18 -11.70
CA ASN A 222 -7.77 5.08 -11.04
C ASN A 222 -8.16 6.41 -10.37
N PRO A 223 -9.20 7.11 -10.87
CA PRO A 223 -9.64 8.37 -10.30
C PRO A 223 -10.26 8.18 -8.90
N ALA A 224 -10.94 7.06 -8.65
CA ALA A 224 -11.73 6.85 -7.44
C ALA A 224 -10.89 6.67 -6.17
N PHE A 225 -9.69 6.09 -6.26
CA PHE A 225 -8.91 5.69 -5.08
C PHE A 225 -7.54 6.34 -5.03
N PRO A 226 -7.25 7.23 -4.05
CA PRO A 226 -5.94 7.87 -3.93
C PRO A 226 -4.82 6.87 -3.61
N GLU A 227 -5.14 5.77 -2.93
CA GLU A 227 -4.19 4.74 -2.54
C GLU A 227 -4.49 3.39 -3.23
N GLY A 228 -3.47 2.76 -3.82
CA GLY A 228 -3.62 1.49 -4.55
C GLY A 228 -3.07 0.24 -3.86
N VAL A 229 -2.36 0.39 -2.73
CA VAL A 229 -1.50 -0.67 -2.16
C VAL A 229 -2.31 -1.88 -1.68
N MET A 230 -3.42 -1.64 -0.97
CA MET A 230 -4.30 -2.70 -0.46
C MET A 230 -4.81 -3.59 -1.60
N LEU A 231 -5.36 -2.97 -2.64
CA LEU A 231 -5.93 -3.68 -3.79
C LEU A 231 -4.83 -4.40 -4.56
N ALA A 232 -3.65 -3.77 -4.72
CA ALA A 232 -2.51 -4.41 -5.36
C ALA A 232 -2.07 -5.69 -4.63
N ILE A 233 -1.91 -5.65 -3.30
CA ILE A 233 -1.50 -6.81 -2.52
C ILE A 233 -2.56 -7.92 -2.59
N LEU A 234 -3.84 -7.59 -2.41
CA LEU A 234 -4.92 -8.59 -2.48
C LEU A 234 -5.01 -9.24 -3.87
N PHE A 235 -4.85 -8.45 -4.93
CA PHE A 235 -4.82 -8.97 -6.29
C PHE A 235 -3.63 -9.90 -6.50
N MET A 236 -2.44 -9.51 -6.06
CA MET A 236 -1.23 -10.33 -6.23
C MET A 236 -1.24 -11.60 -5.37
N ASN A 237 -1.92 -11.60 -4.22
CA ASN A 237 -2.14 -12.79 -3.41
C ASN A 237 -2.87 -13.90 -4.19
N LEU A 238 -3.84 -13.53 -5.05
CA LEU A 238 -4.54 -14.50 -5.91
C LEU A 238 -3.61 -15.15 -6.93
N PHE A 239 -2.59 -14.42 -7.41
CA PHE A 239 -1.60 -14.93 -8.37
C PHE A 239 -0.39 -15.59 -7.70
N SER A 240 -0.28 -15.56 -6.38
CA SER A 240 0.83 -16.16 -5.62
C SER A 240 1.04 -17.65 -5.98
N PRO A 241 0.01 -18.52 -6.00
CA PRO A 241 0.18 -19.93 -6.40
C PRO A 241 0.63 -20.10 -7.86
N LEU A 242 0.22 -19.19 -8.74
CA LEU A 242 0.58 -19.24 -10.16
C LEU A 242 2.08 -18.98 -10.35
N PHE A 243 2.66 -18.02 -9.61
CA PHE A 243 4.09 -17.76 -9.68
C PHE A 243 4.93 -18.93 -9.16
N ASP A 244 4.47 -19.57 -8.09
CA ASP A 244 5.12 -20.78 -7.57
C ASP A 244 5.08 -21.91 -8.60
N TYR A 245 3.92 -22.15 -9.23
CA TYR A 245 3.76 -23.16 -10.28
C TYR A 245 4.73 -22.95 -11.45
N PHE A 246 4.84 -21.72 -11.97
CA PHE A 246 5.78 -21.41 -13.05
C PHE A 246 7.24 -21.61 -12.60
N THR A 247 7.59 -21.15 -11.40
CA THR A 247 8.95 -21.27 -10.87
C THR A 247 9.34 -22.74 -10.70
N ILE A 248 8.43 -23.59 -10.22
CA ILE A 248 8.63 -25.03 -10.07
C ILE A 248 8.83 -25.68 -11.45
N LYS A 249 7.97 -25.40 -12.43
CA LYS A 249 8.11 -25.92 -13.80
C LYS A 249 9.46 -25.57 -14.44
N VAL A 250 9.89 -24.31 -14.32
CA VAL A 250 11.18 -23.86 -14.84
C VAL A 250 12.33 -24.60 -14.16
N ARG A 251 12.23 -24.85 -12.84
CA ARG A 251 13.26 -25.61 -12.10
C ARG A 251 13.28 -27.08 -12.50
N LEU A 252 12.13 -27.70 -12.71
CA LEU A 252 12.02 -29.09 -13.17
C LEU A 252 12.62 -29.27 -14.57
N LYS A 253 12.40 -28.33 -15.49
CA LYS A 253 12.99 -28.36 -16.84
C LYS A 253 14.52 -28.27 -16.84
N LYS A 254 15.11 -27.65 -15.82
CA LYS A 254 16.56 -27.52 -15.64
C LYS A 254 17.18 -28.73 -14.92
N ARG A 255 16.40 -29.69 -14.43
CA ARG A 255 16.96 -30.94 -13.91
C ARG A 255 17.46 -31.76 -15.09
N ILE A 256 18.77 -31.93 -15.16
CA ILE A 256 19.37 -32.99 -15.97
C ILE A 256 18.85 -34.29 -15.39
N VAL A 257 18.21 -35.12 -16.21
CA VAL A 257 17.83 -36.46 -15.80
C VAL A 257 19.14 -37.23 -15.66
N ASN A 258 19.53 -37.53 -14.43
CA ASN A 258 20.57 -38.53 -14.18
C ASN A 258 19.95 -39.87 -14.56
N VAL A 259 20.10 -40.25 -15.83
CA VAL A 259 19.93 -41.64 -16.30
C VAL A 259 21.26 -42.35 -16.11
#